data_AF-A0A946N3N8-F1
#
_entry.id   AF-A0A946N3N8-F1
#
_cell.length_a   1.000
_cell.length_b   1.000
_cell.length_c   1.000
_cell.angle_alpha   90.00
_cell.angle_beta   90.00
_cell.angle_gamma   90.00
#
_symmetry.space_group_name_H-M   'P 1'
#
loop_
_entity.id
_entity.type
_entity.pdbx_description
1 polymer ?
#
loop_
_entity_poly.entity_id
_entity_poly.type
_entity_poly.pdbx_seq_one_letter_code
_entity_poly.pdbx_strand_id
1 'polypeptide(L)'
;MTKRLKFSRLILGIICIALAILIFMALIRFGTVFAFLMIYPWISDALQSSAGMNHWLASIIAFVPAVVGVIGIGMLFSWNRKRRTIGMVMAGIAYLTTCAFMYSIEADRSFDPITGKANKCYAAGLNGYEEISCEWKFHPETGNPVITDLGEIKKIITSMNVSESEPRISNKVRPNKNLRFFSVDGTPMYWYYEFPDGVIDMFDSPGRHPHFNTVLQPITPEIVKIVLYPQDNWDIERVNLPDSKPISQGDPKALSSANSGNDSAMEELRDLYIERKKQLKQ
;
A
#
# COMPACT_ATOMS: atom_id res chain seq x y z
N MET A 1 20.53 76.41 -35.04
CA MET A 1 20.75 74.94 -34.98
C MET A 1 20.10 74.23 -33.78
N THR A 2 19.71 74.93 -32.70
CA THR A 2 19.21 74.33 -31.45
C THR A 2 17.77 73.79 -31.47
N LYS A 3 16.91 74.20 -32.41
CA LYS A 3 15.52 73.72 -32.49
C LYS A 3 15.39 72.23 -32.89
N ARG A 4 16.35 71.66 -33.65
CA ARG A 4 16.29 70.25 -34.10
C ARG A 4 16.48 69.24 -32.95
N LEU A 5 17.26 69.57 -31.93
CA LEU A 5 17.57 68.67 -30.81
C LEU A 5 16.41 68.50 -29.81
N LYS A 6 15.49 69.48 -29.71
CA LYS A 6 14.32 69.37 -28.82
C LYS A 6 13.23 68.45 -29.40
N PHE A 7 13.12 68.39 -30.72
CA PHE A 7 12.08 67.60 -31.40
C PHE A 7 12.36 66.09 -31.34
N SER A 8 13.61 65.66 -31.46
CA SER A 8 13.96 64.23 -31.38
C SER A 8 13.69 63.61 -30.00
N ARG A 9 13.92 64.36 -28.92
CA ARG A 9 13.63 63.91 -27.55
C ARG A 9 12.14 63.75 -27.29
N LEU A 10 11.31 64.62 -27.88
CA LEU A 10 9.85 64.55 -27.77
C LEU A 10 9.29 63.33 -28.51
N ILE A 11 9.76 63.06 -29.73
CA ILE A 11 9.39 61.87 -30.49
C ILE A 11 9.77 60.59 -29.76
N LEU A 12 11.01 60.52 -29.23
CA LEU A 12 11.46 59.35 -28.46
C LEU A 12 10.56 59.12 -27.25
N GLY A 13 10.16 60.18 -26.53
CA GLY A 13 9.23 60.08 -25.41
C GLY A 13 7.88 59.49 -25.81
N ILE A 14 7.29 59.96 -26.92
CA ILE A 14 6.01 59.45 -27.43
C ILE A 14 6.13 57.97 -27.84
N ILE A 15 7.22 57.59 -28.50
CA ILE A 15 7.48 56.19 -28.89
C ILE A 15 7.60 55.31 -27.64
N CYS A 16 8.34 55.73 -26.61
CA CYS A 16 8.45 54.97 -25.36
C CYS A 16 7.09 54.80 -24.67
N ILE A 17 6.25 55.83 -24.64
CA ILE A 17 4.90 55.75 -24.07
C ILE A 17 4.02 54.80 -24.89
N ALA A 18 4.04 54.91 -26.22
CA ALA A 18 3.27 54.04 -27.10
C ALA A 18 3.70 52.56 -26.94
N LEU A 19 5.00 52.29 -26.84
CA LEU A 19 5.55 50.96 -26.60
C LEU A 19 5.11 50.41 -25.23
N ALA A 20 5.15 51.24 -24.18
CA ALA A 20 4.70 50.85 -22.85
C ALA A 20 3.20 50.49 -22.83
N ILE A 21 2.36 51.26 -23.54
CA ILE A 21 0.92 50.96 -23.69
C ILE A 21 0.71 49.65 -24.45
N LEU A 22 1.50 49.39 -25.50
CA LEU A 22 1.40 48.16 -26.30
C LEU A 22 1.80 46.93 -25.46
N ILE A 23 2.89 47.02 -24.70
CA ILE A 23 3.31 45.98 -23.75
C ILE A 23 2.23 45.75 -22.68
N PHE A 24 1.65 46.83 -22.14
CA PHE A 24 0.59 46.73 -21.14
C PHE A 24 -0.68 46.08 -21.72
N MET A 25 -1.08 46.43 -22.94
CA MET A 25 -2.19 45.76 -23.63
C MET A 25 -1.88 44.29 -23.94
N ALA A 26 -0.65 43.96 -24.33
CA ALA A 26 -0.23 42.57 -24.53
C ALA A 26 -0.29 41.78 -23.22
N LEU A 27 0.16 42.36 -22.10
CA LEU A 27 0.05 41.74 -20.77
C LEU A 27 -1.40 41.53 -20.35
N ILE A 28 -2.32 42.44 -20.67
CA ILE A 28 -3.75 42.24 -20.37
C ILE A 28 -4.34 41.14 -21.27
N ARG A 29 -4.00 41.12 -22.56
CA ARG A 29 -4.53 40.18 -23.55
C ARG A 29 -4.01 38.75 -23.35
N PHE A 30 -2.71 38.62 -23.07
CA PHE A 30 -1.99 37.36 -22.92
C PHE A 30 -1.70 37.00 -21.46
N GLY A 31 -2.11 37.84 -20.51
CA GLY A 31 -1.86 37.64 -19.09
C GLY A 31 -2.43 36.33 -18.54
N THR A 32 -3.52 35.82 -19.13
CA THR A 32 -4.06 34.50 -18.81
C THR A 32 -3.09 33.37 -19.17
N VAL A 33 -2.44 33.46 -20.34
CA VAL A 33 -1.45 32.46 -20.78
C VAL A 33 -0.21 32.53 -19.89
N PHE A 34 0.29 33.72 -19.58
CA PHE A 34 1.40 33.88 -18.65
C PHE A 34 1.07 33.37 -17.24
N ALA A 35 -0.13 33.65 -16.73
CA ALA A 35 -0.59 33.11 -15.47
C ALA A 35 -0.64 31.57 -15.49
N PHE A 36 -1.08 30.98 -16.60
CA PHE A 36 -1.10 29.52 -16.74
C PHE A 36 0.32 28.95 -16.70
N LEU A 37 1.24 29.51 -17.49
CA LEU A 37 2.62 29.08 -17.55
C LEU A 37 3.37 29.25 -16.23
N MET A 38 2.92 30.14 -15.34
CA MET A 38 3.49 30.32 -14.02
C MET A 38 2.86 29.37 -12.97
N ILE A 39 1.54 29.21 -12.98
CA ILE A 39 0.80 28.42 -11.98
C ILE A 39 0.97 26.92 -12.22
N TYR A 40 0.88 26.49 -13.47
CA TYR A 40 0.96 25.08 -13.85
C TYR A 40 2.23 24.37 -13.34
N PRO A 41 3.46 24.86 -13.62
CA PRO A 41 4.67 24.20 -13.12
C PRO A 41 4.74 24.23 -11.60
N TRP A 42 4.32 25.32 -10.96
CA TRP A 42 4.30 25.40 -9.50
C TRP A 42 3.42 24.33 -8.85
N ILE A 43 2.20 24.11 -9.37
CA ILE A 43 1.32 23.03 -8.88
C ILE A 43 1.91 21.65 -9.22
N SER A 44 2.37 21.44 -10.45
CA SER A 44 2.92 20.16 -10.89
C SER A 44 4.16 19.75 -10.08
N ASP A 45 5.07 20.67 -9.82
CA ASP A 45 6.30 20.43 -9.05
C ASP A 45 5.98 20.20 -7.58
N ALA A 46 5.00 20.93 -7.04
CA ALA A 46 4.47 20.66 -5.70
C ALA A 46 3.87 19.25 -5.62
N LEU A 47 3.10 18.79 -6.60
CA LEU A 47 2.55 17.44 -6.63
C LEU A 47 3.64 16.35 -6.74
N GLN A 48 4.68 16.58 -7.54
CA GLN A 48 5.79 15.63 -7.70
C GLN A 48 6.63 15.52 -6.44
N SER A 49 7.07 16.66 -5.89
CA SER A 49 7.93 16.69 -4.70
C SER A 49 7.21 16.19 -3.45
N SER A 50 5.91 16.49 -3.35
CA SER A 50 5.16 16.29 -2.13
C SER A 50 4.41 14.95 -2.14
N ALA A 51 3.73 14.58 -3.21
CA ALA A 51 2.99 13.31 -3.27
C ALA A 51 3.83 12.15 -3.84
N GLY A 52 5.08 12.39 -4.27
CA GLY A 52 5.90 11.38 -4.94
C GLY A 52 5.28 10.86 -6.23
N MET A 53 4.36 11.63 -6.82
CA MET A 53 3.61 11.21 -7.99
C MET A 53 4.50 11.18 -9.24
N ASN A 54 4.16 10.28 -10.16
CA ASN A 54 4.78 10.27 -11.48
C ASN A 54 4.59 11.63 -12.16
N HIS A 55 5.63 12.11 -12.86
CA HIS A 55 5.62 13.38 -13.58
C HIS A 55 4.37 13.58 -14.45
N TRP A 56 3.98 12.58 -15.24
CA TRP A 56 2.82 12.64 -16.12
C TRP A 56 1.49 12.72 -15.35
N LEU A 57 1.36 11.96 -14.27
CA LEU A 57 0.16 11.96 -13.44
C LEU A 57 0.00 13.31 -12.73
N ALA A 58 1.08 13.82 -12.14
CA ALA A 58 1.11 15.14 -11.50
C ALA A 58 0.75 16.25 -12.50
N SER A 59 1.31 16.19 -13.72
CA SER A 59 0.99 17.12 -14.80
C SER A 59 -0.49 17.11 -15.20
N ILE A 60 -1.15 15.95 -15.25
CA ILE A 60 -2.59 15.84 -15.57
C ILE A 60 -3.44 16.41 -14.43
N ILE A 61 -3.12 16.07 -13.18
CA ILE A 61 -3.86 16.54 -12.00
C ILE A 61 -3.69 18.06 -11.83
N ALA A 62 -2.49 18.60 -12.07
CA ALA A 62 -2.20 20.03 -11.97
C ALA A 62 -2.92 20.88 -13.04
N PHE A 63 -3.25 20.29 -14.19
CA PHE A 63 -3.85 21.02 -15.31
C PHE A 63 -5.20 21.65 -14.94
N VAL A 64 -6.10 20.87 -14.32
CA VAL A 64 -7.45 21.33 -13.95
C VAL A 64 -7.44 22.54 -13.00
N PRO A 65 -6.77 22.49 -11.82
CA PRO A 65 -6.71 23.64 -10.93
C PRO A 65 -5.94 24.82 -11.54
N ALA A 66 -4.93 24.59 -12.38
CA ALA A 66 -4.23 25.66 -13.09
C ALA A 66 -5.18 26.41 -14.05
N VAL A 67 -6.00 25.70 -14.83
CA VAL A 67 -6.99 26.32 -15.71
C VAL A 67 -8.02 27.12 -14.90
N VAL A 68 -8.53 26.56 -13.81
CA VAL A 68 -9.49 27.24 -12.92
C VAL A 68 -8.87 28.50 -12.31
N GLY A 69 -7.63 28.41 -11.83
CA GLY A 69 -6.88 29.55 -11.28
C GLY A 69 -6.68 30.67 -12.30
N VAL A 70 -6.33 30.31 -13.54
CA VAL A 70 -6.13 31.28 -14.64
C VAL A 70 -7.42 31.99 -15.03
N ILE A 71 -8.52 31.25 -15.13
CA ILE A 71 -9.84 31.84 -15.37
C ILE A 71 -10.22 32.80 -14.22
N GLY A 72 -9.98 32.38 -12.97
CA GLY A 72 -10.21 33.21 -11.79
C GLY A 72 -9.41 34.52 -11.83
N ILE A 73 -8.11 34.45 -12.12
CA ILE A 73 -7.24 35.62 -12.25
C ILE A 73 -7.70 36.55 -13.39
N GLY A 74 -8.05 35.99 -14.54
CA GLY A 74 -8.59 36.78 -15.65
C GLY A 74 -9.87 37.56 -15.26
N MET A 75 -10.73 36.96 -14.43
CA MET A 75 -11.93 37.62 -13.91
C MET A 75 -11.63 38.67 -12.83
N LEU A 76 -10.58 38.49 -12.03
CA LEU A 76 -10.14 39.49 -11.03
C LEU A 76 -9.73 40.82 -11.68
N PHE A 77 -9.11 40.76 -12.86
CA PHE A 77 -8.70 41.95 -13.62
C PHE A 77 -9.77 42.48 -14.60
N SER A 78 -10.97 41.90 -14.63
CA SER A 78 -12.06 42.39 -15.49
C SER A 78 -12.61 43.75 -15.02
N TRP A 79 -12.88 44.64 -15.97
CA TRP A 79 -13.45 45.98 -15.70
C TRP A 79 -14.88 45.95 -15.13
N ASN A 80 -15.64 44.89 -15.43
CA ASN A 80 -17.01 44.74 -14.92
C ASN A 80 -17.02 44.33 -13.44
N ARG A 81 -17.61 45.16 -12.56
CA ARG A 81 -17.74 44.88 -11.12
C ARG A 81 -18.34 43.50 -10.82
N LYS A 82 -19.37 43.08 -11.56
CA LYS A 82 -20.01 41.76 -11.35
C LYS A 82 -19.04 40.62 -11.63
N ARG A 83 -18.28 40.70 -12.72
CA ARG A 83 -17.25 39.70 -13.07
C ARG A 83 -16.13 39.65 -12.04
N ARG A 84 -15.71 40.81 -11.51
CA ARG A 84 -14.69 40.88 -10.46
C ARG A 84 -15.13 40.21 -9.17
N THR A 85 -16.37 40.43 -8.73
CA THR A 85 -16.90 39.75 -7.53
C THR A 85 -16.94 38.24 -7.72
N ILE A 86 -17.40 37.77 -8.88
CA ILE A 86 -17.37 36.34 -9.22
C ILE A 86 -15.93 35.80 -9.22
N GLY A 87 -14.98 36.55 -9.79
CA GLY A 87 -13.56 36.21 -9.77
C GLY A 87 -12.98 36.10 -8.36
N MET A 88 -13.31 37.03 -7.45
CA MET A 88 -12.88 36.98 -6.05
C MET A 88 -13.43 35.77 -5.31
N VAL A 89 -14.71 35.46 -5.50
CA VAL A 89 -15.34 34.28 -4.88
C VAL A 89 -14.72 32.99 -5.41
N MET A 90 -14.57 32.85 -6.73
CA MET A 90 -13.94 31.67 -7.32
C MET A 90 -12.48 31.50 -6.88
N ALA A 91 -11.69 32.57 -6.88
CA ALA A 91 -10.30 32.52 -6.43
C ALA A 91 -10.20 32.14 -4.95
N GLY A 92 -11.09 32.66 -4.10
CA GLY A 92 -11.16 32.30 -2.69
C GLY A 92 -11.49 30.82 -2.48
N ILE A 93 -12.49 30.29 -3.19
CA ILE A 93 -12.85 28.87 -3.14
C ILE A 93 -11.69 28.01 -3.64
N ALA A 94 -11.12 28.32 -4.80
CA ALA A 94 -10.00 27.56 -5.37
C ALA A 94 -8.78 27.54 -4.44
N TYR A 95 -8.47 28.66 -3.77
CA TYR A 95 -7.41 28.75 -2.77
C TYR A 95 -7.71 27.84 -1.57
N LEU A 96 -8.90 27.94 -0.98
CA LEU A 96 -9.29 27.09 0.16
C LEU A 96 -9.28 25.60 -0.21
N THR A 97 -9.77 25.23 -1.39
CA THR A 97 -9.73 23.85 -1.89
C THR A 97 -8.29 23.38 -2.07
N THR A 98 -7.39 24.22 -2.60
CA THR A 98 -5.97 23.88 -2.74
C THR A 98 -5.31 23.69 -1.37
N CYS A 99 -5.58 24.56 -0.40
CA CYS A 99 -5.08 24.40 0.97
C CYS A 99 -5.57 23.11 1.62
N ALA A 100 -6.88 22.82 1.53
CA ALA A 100 -7.46 21.59 2.06
C ALA A 100 -6.86 20.35 1.41
N PHE A 101 -6.70 20.39 0.08
CA PHE A 101 -6.10 19.30 -0.68
C PHE A 101 -4.63 19.06 -0.29
N MET A 102 -3.82 20.12 -0.17
CA MET A 102 -2.43 20.00 0.27
C MET A 102 -2.34 19.47 1.70
N TYR A 103 -3.22 19.93 2.60
CA TYR A 103 -3.31 19.39 3.96
C TYR A 103 -3.65 17.91 3.97
N SER A 104 -4.61 17.46 3.15
CA SER A 104 -4.96 16.04 3.03
C SER A 104 -3.81 15.18 2.50
N ILE A 105 -3.05 15.67 1.52
CA ILE A 105 -1.87 14.95 1.02
C ILE A 105 -0.78 14.85 2.10
N GLU A 106 -0.57 15.92 2.87
CA GLU A 106 0.45 15.97 3.92
C GLU A 106 0.10 15.04 5.11
N ALA A 107 -1.17 15.00 5.51
CA ALA A 107 -1.65 14.23 6.66
C ALA A 107 -1.38 12.72 6.55
N ASP A 108 -1.37 12.18 5.33
CA ASP A 108 -1.12 10.76 5.07
C ASP A 108 0.35 10.43 4.80
N ARG A 109 1.28 11.40 4.90
CA ARG A 109 2.70 11.11 4.69
C ARG A 109 3.30 10.36 5.86
N SER A 110 3.69 9.12 5.60
CA SER A 110 4.47 8.31 6.53
C SER A 110 5.96 8.69 6.55
N PHE A 111 6.46 9.39 5.52
CA PHE A 111 7.88 9.72 5.35
C PHE A 111 8.09 11.12 4.81
N ASP A 112 9.17 11.76 5.23
CA ASP A 112 9.68 13.01 4.67
C ASP A 112 10.42 12.72 3.35
N PRO A 113 9.98 13.28 2.21
CA PRO A 113 10.59 13.03 0.91
C PRO A 113 12.01 13.60 0.76
N ILE A 114 12.39 14.60 1.56
CA ILE A 114 13.71 15.25 1.47
C ILE A 114 14.71 14.52 2.37
N THR A 115 14.33 14.26 3.60
CA THR A 115 15.25 13.67 4.59
C THR A 115 15.22 12.14 4.62
N GLY A 116 14.18 11.53 4.04
CA GLY A 116 13.94 10.09 4.12
C GLY A 116 13.55 9.60 5.53
N LYS A 117 13.34 10.52 6.48
CA LYS A 117 12.96 10.16 7.84
C LYS A 117 11.49 9.75 7.89
N ALA A 118 11.19 8.74 8.69
CA ALA A 118 9.82 8.37 8.99
C ALA A 118 9.14 9.45 9.84
N ASN A 119 8.00 9.96 9.36
CA ASN A 119 7.11 10.83 10.13
C ASN A 119 6.15 10.00 11.00
N LYS A 120 5.85 8.77 10.57
CA LYS A 120 5.03 7.80 11.29
C LYS A 120 5.89 6.58 11.62
N CYS A 121 5.92 6.21 12.89
CA CYS A 121 6.66 5.05 13.37
C CYS A 121 5.69 4.02 13.94
N TYR A 122 6.11 2.76 13.91
CA TYR A 122 5.25 1.65 14.32
C TYR A 122 5.96 0.77 15.35
N ALA A 123 5.21 0.19 16.27
CA ALA A 123 5.69 -0.90 17.11
C ALA A 123 4.62 -1.98 17.26
N ALA A 124 5.06 -3.18 17.64
CA ALA A 124 4.15 -4.27 17.94
C ALA A 124 3.47 -4.03 19.30
N GLY A 125 2.16 -3.78 19.26
CA GLY A 125 1.24 -3.78 20.40
C GLY A 125 0.66 -5.18 20.66
N LEU A 126 -0.30 -5.27 21.58
CA LEU A 126 -0.98 -6.53 21.93
C LEU A 126 -1.89 -7.04 20.81
N ASN A 127 -2.44 -6.14 19.99
CA ASN A 127 -3.44 -6.44 18.97
C ASN A 127 -2.91 -6.32 17.53
N GLY A 128 -1.61 -6.14 17.35
CA GLY A 128 -0.99 -5.91 16.05
C GLY A 128 0.04 -4.80 16.08
N TYR A 129 0.28 -4.16 14.94
CA TYR A 129 1.14 -2.99 14.88
C TYR A 129 0.31 -1.73 15.14
N GLU A 130 0.83 -0.81 15.94
CA GLU A 130 0.21 0.48 16.21
C GLU A 130 1.14 1.64 15.86
N GLU A 131 0.55 2.75 15.44
CA GLU A 131 1.26 4.00 15.15
C GLU A 131 1.63 4.69 16.46
N ILE A 132 2.92 5.00 16.62
CA ILE A 132 3.47 5.61 17.82
C ILE A 132 4.42 6.75 17.47
N SER A 133 4.73 7.58 18.46
CA SER A 133 5.70 8.66 18.30
C SER A 133 7.08 8.12 17.94
N CYS A 134 7.68 8.68 16.88
CA CYS A 134 9.04 8.37 16.45
C CYS A 134 10.11 8.77 17.47
N GLU A 135 9.78 9.56 18.50
CA GLU A 135 10.71 9.91 19.58
C GLU A 135 10.99 8.73 20.54
N TRP A 136 10.12 7.72 20.53
CA TRP A 136 10.23 6.58 21.42
C TRP A 136 11.18 5.52 20.85
N LYS A 137 11.97 4.89 21.72
CA LYS A 137 12.83 3.76 21.35
C LYS A 137 12.12 2.41 21.55
N PHE A 138 11.19 2.36 22.49
CA PHE A 138 10.41 1.17 22.81
C PHE A 138 8.95 1.57 23.05
N HIS A 139 8.06 0.64 22.73
CA HIS A 139 6.64 0.72 23.01
C HIS A 139 6.38 0.76 24.53
N PRO A 140 5.54 1.67 25.05
CA PRO A 140 5.42 1.89 26.49
C PRO A 140 4.78 0.71 27.22
N GLU A 141 3.87 -0.02 26.57
CA GLU A 141 3.14 -1.13 27.19
C GLU A 141 3.81 -2.48 26.98
N THR A 142 4.41 -2.69 25.80
CA THR A 142 4.91 -4.01 25.38
C THR A 142 6.42 -4.13 25.46
N GLY A 143 7.14 -2.99 25.51
CA GLY A 143 8.60 -2.96 25.47
C GLY A 143 9.20 -3.31 24.11
N ASN A 144 8.38 -3.50 23.07
CA ASN A 144 8.87 -3.81 21.73
C ASN A 144 9.59 -2.61 21.10
N PRO A 145 10.68 -2.81 20.33
CA PRO A 145 11.41 -1.71 19.72
C PRO A 145 10.56 -1.00 18.68
N VAL A 146 10.76 0.32 18.56
CA VAL A 146 10.10 1.13 17.53
C VAL A 146 10.78 0.90 16.19
N ILE A 147 9.97 0.54 15.20
CA ILE A 147 10.39 0.29 13.83
C ILE A 147 10.41 1.63 13.10
N THR A 148 11.60 2.03 12.68
CA THR A 148 11.86 3.27 11.93
C THR A 148 12.34 3.01 10.50
N ASP A 149 12.63 1.74 10.15
CA ASP A 149 13.09 1.36 8.83
C ASP A 149 11.98 1.45 7.78
N LEU A 150 12.27 2.12 6.66
CA LEU A 150 11.35 2.34 5.55
C LEU A 150 10.82 1.04 4.94
N GLY A 151 11.69 0.03 4.81
CA GLY A 151 11.34 -1.25 4.21
C GLY A 151 10.39 -2.05 5.08
N GLU A 152 10.63 -2.06 6.39
CA GLU A 152 9.76 -2.74 7.36
C GLU A 152 8.41 -2.03 7.53
N ILE A 153 8.41 -0.70 7.68
CA ILE A 153 7.18 0.08 7.80
C ILE A 153 6.27 -0.13 6.58
N LYS A 154 6.84 -0.15 5.36
CA LYS A 154 6.06 -0.40 4.15
C LYS A 154 5.38 -1.77 4.17
N LYS A 155 6.06 -2.81 4.67
CA LYS A 155 5.46 -4.15 4.82
C LYS A 155 4.34 -4.14 5.84
N ILE A 156 4.54 -3.47 6.97
CA ILE A 156 3.56 -3.34 8.05
C ILE A 156 2.29 -2.63 7.55
N ILE A 157 2.42 -1.45 6.94
CA ILE A 157 1.28 -0.70 6.37
C ILE A 157 0.53 -1.54 5.33
N THR A 158 1.27 -2.24 4.45
CA THR A 158 0.65 -3.13 3.46
C THR A 158 -0.15 -4.24 4.15
N SER A 159 0.37 -4.83 5.23
CA SER A 159 -0.34 -5.87 5.99
C SER A 159 -1.55 -5.34 6.76
N MET A 160 -1.48 -4.11 7.29
CA MET A 160 -2.59 -3.47 7.98
C MET A 160 -3.72 -3.10 7.02
N ASN A 161 -3.40 -2.50 5.87
CA ASN A 161 -4.41 -2.18 4.85
C ASN A 161 -5.12 -3.43 4.32
N VAL A 162 -4.43 -4.57 4.24
CA VAL A 162 -5.03 -5.86 3.88
C VAL A 162 -5.94 -6.39 5.01
N SER A 163 -5.60 -6.12 6.27
CA SER A 163 -6.42 -6.54 7.42
C SER A 163 -7.61 -5.62 7.69
N GLU A 164 -7.53 -4.34 7.31
CA GLU A 164 -8.56 -3.32 7.56
C GLU A 164 -9.56 -3.17 6.41
N SER A 165 -9.16 -3.49 5.17
CA SER A 165 -10.15 -3.73 4.11
C SER A 165 -11.06 -4.85 4.60
N GLU A 166 -12.36 -4.54 4.79
CA GLU A 166 -13.40 -5.42 5.34
C GLU A 166 -13.12 -6.89 5.04
N PRO A 167 -13.35 -7.83 5.99
CA PRO A 167 -13.12 -9.25 5.75
C PRO A 167 -13.83 -9.61 4.46
N ARG A 168 -13.06 -9.68 3.36
CA ARG A 168 -13.60 -10.07 2.07
C ARG A 168 -14.14 -11.44 2.37
N ILE A 169 -15.46 -11.59 2.25
CA ILE A 169 -16.12 -12.87 2.44
C ILE A 169 -15.42 -13.81 1.49
N SER A 170 -14.53 -14.61 2.06
CA SER A 170 -13.63 -15.45 1.30
C SER A 170 -14.51 -16.56 0.75
N ASN A 171 -14.73 -16.54 -0.56
CA ASN A 171 -15.58 -17.56 -1.15
C ASN A 171 -14.75 -18.83 -1.25
N LYS A 172 -15.31 -19.91 -0.72
CA LYS A 172 -14.70 -21.23 -0.88
C LYS A 172 -14.66 -21.59 -2.36
N VAL A 173 -13.47 -21.83 -2.89
CA VAL A 173 -13.22 -22.20 -4.28
C VAL A 173 -13.02 -23.69 -4.37
N ARG A 174 -13.70 -24.34 -5.33
CA ARG A 174 -13.43 -25.75 -5.63
C ARG A 174 -12.19 -25.86 -6.53
N PRO A 175 -11.17 -26.65 -6.16
CA PRO A 175 -9.99 -26.83 -6.98
C PRO A 175 -10.32 -27.50 -8.31
N ASN A 176 -9.67 -27.05 -9.39
CA ASN A 176 -9.78 -27.62 -10.73
C ASN A 176 -8.46 -27.42 -11.49
N LYS A 177 -8.12 -28.35 -12.38
CA LYS A 177 -6.92 -28.31 -13.24
C LYS A 177 -6.84 -27.07 -14.14
N ASN A 178 -7.97 -26.43 -14.42
CA ASN A 178 -8.04 -25.21 -15.22
C ASN A 178 -7.78 -23.93 -14.41
N LEU A 179 -7.64 -24.02 -13.08
CA LEU A 179 -7.34 -22.86 -12.24
C LEU A 179 -5.88 -22.46 -12.38
N ARG A 180 -5.66 -21.14 -12.45
CA ARG A 180 -4.33 -20.56 -12.41
C ARG A 180 -4.00 -20.18 -10.96
N PHE A 181 -3.14 -20.96 -10.31
CA PHE A 181 -2.83 -20.78 -8.90
C PHE A 181 -1.87 -19.63 -8.60
N PHE A 182 -1.07 -19.23 -9.59
CA PHE A 182 -0.05 -18.19 -9.46
C PHE A 182 -0.13 -17.19 -10.61
N SER A 183 0.12 -15.91 -10.30
CA SER A 183 0.30 -14.85 -11.30
C SER A 183 1.54 -15.11 -12.17
N VAL A 184 1.72 -14.31 -13.23
CA VAL A 184 2.94 -14.34 -14.06
C VAL A 184 4.19 -14.13 -13.20
N ASP A 185 4.08 -13.31 -12.15
CA ASP A 185 5.18 -12.97 -11.25
C ASP A 185 5.40 -13.99 -10.12
N GLY A 186 4.66 -15.10 -10.10
CA GLY A 186 4.76 -16.12 -9.05
C GLY A 186 3.96 -15.85 -7.79
N THR A 187 3.24 -14.71 -7.70
CA THR A 187 2.38 -14.38 -6.56
C THR A 187 1.18 -15.34 -6.46
N PRO A 188 0.85 -15.87 -5.27
CA PRO A 188 -0.30 -16.76 -5.09
C PRO A 188 -1.61 -16.02 -5.33
N MET A 189 -2.52 -16.66 -6.07
CA MET A 189 -3.86 -16.13 -6.36
C MET A 189 -4.96 -16.73 -5.47
N TYR A 190 -4.62 -17.74 -4.67
CA TYR A 190 -5.53 -18.42 -3.75
C TYR A 190 -4.87 -18.62 -2.39
N TRP A 191 -5.73 -18.79 -1.39
CA TRP A 191 -5.33 -19.09 -0.01
C TRP A 191 -5.98 -20.39 0.44
N TYR A 192 -5.40 -21.06 1.42
CA TYR A 192 -5.89 -22.32 1.92
C TYR A 192 -5.92 -22.40 3.44
N TYR A 193 -6.73 -23.32 3.93
CA TYR A 193 -6.74 -23.79 5.31
C TYR A 193 -6.65 -25.31 5.30
N GLU A 194 -5.67 -25.85 6.00
CA GLU A 194 -5.49 -27.28 6.20
C GLU A 194 -6.13 -27.69 7.52
N PHE A 195 -7.05 -28.65 7.44
CA PHE A 195 -7.68 -29.24 8.60
C PHE A 195 -6.76 -30.29 9.23
N PRO A 196 -6.93 -30.61 10.53
CA PRO A 196 -6.14 -31.66 11.19
C PRO A 196 -6.26 -33.06 10.56
N ASP A 197 -7.29 -33.30 9.76
CA ASP A 197 -7.51 -34.55 9.01
C ASP A 197 -6.83 -34.55 7.62
N GLY A 198 -6.08 -33.49 7.28
CA GLY A 198 -5.40 -33.32 6.00
C GLY A 198 -6.30 -32.82 4.86
N VAL A 199 -7.58 -32.52 5.12
CA VAL A 199 -8.45 -31.89 4.13
C VAL A 199 -8.02 -30.43 3.93
N ILE A 200 -8.04 -29.96 2.68
CA ILE A 200 -7.64 -28.59 2.34
C ILE A 200 -8.82 -27.83 1.75
N ASP A 201 -9.19 -26.74 2.41
CA ASP A 201 -10.14 -25.77 1.88
C ASP A 201 -9.41 -24.61 1.20
N MET A 202 -9.85 -24.25 0.00
CA MET A 202 -9.30 -23.16 -0.79
C MET A 202 -10.24 -21.95 -0.85
N PHE A 203 -9.66 -20.76 -0.93
CA PHE A 203 -10.35 -19.47 -0.92
C PHE A 203 -9.76 -18.51 -1.97
N ASP A 204 -10.62 -17.66 -2.54
CA ASP A 204 -10.28 -16.69 -3.59
C ASP A 204 -9.57 -15.41 -3.08
N SER A 205 -9.55 -15.20 -1.76
CA SER A 205 -9.06 -13.98 -1.13
C SER A 205 -8.27 -14.29 0.15
N PRO A 206 -7.28 -13.47 0.52
CA PRO A 206 -6.63 -13.56 1.83
C PRO A 206 -7.66 -13.23 2.91
N GLY A 207 -7.39 -13.68 4.13
CA GLY A 207 -8.21 -13.33 5.29
C GLY A 207 -8.26 -14.44 6.31
N ARG A 208 -9.44 -14.62 6.90
CA ARG A 208 -9.69 -15.65 7.91
C ARG A 208 -10.73 -16.66 7.44
N HIS A 209 -10.61 -17.90 7.90
CA HIS A 209 -11.58 -18.94 7.65
C HIS A 209 -12.94 -18.56 8.30
N PRO A 210 -14.08 -18.61 7.57
CA PRO A 210 -15.36 -18.09 8.07
C PRO A 210 -15.87 -18.80 9.32
N HIS A 211 -15.57 -20.10 9.49
CA HIS A 211 -16.01 -20.88 10.65
C HIS A 211 -15.02 -20.91 11.82
N PHE A 212 -13.71 -20.86 11.55
CA PHE A 212 -12.68 -21.07 12.58
C PHE A 212 -11.95 -19.80 12.97
N ASN A 213 -12.17 -18.71 12.22
CA ASN A 213 -11.49 -17.43 12.40
C ASN A 213 -9.95 -17.52 12.37
N THR A 214 -9.40 -18.58 11.78
CA THR A 214 -7.97 -18.83 11.58
C THR A 214 -7.47 -18.12 10.34
N VAL A 215 -6.24 -17.61 10.37
CA VAL A 215 -5.64 -16.92 9.21
C VAL A 215 -5.38 -17.93 8.10
N LEU A 216 -5.84 -17.61 6.88
CA LEU A 216 -5.61 -18.45 5.70
C LEU A 216 -4.16 -18.30 5.22
N GLN A 217 -3.55 -19.40 4.79
CA GLN A 217 -2.18 -19.42 4.29
C GLN A 217 -2.15 -19.26 2.77
N PRO A 218 -1.16 -18.57 2.18
CA PRO A 218 -1.04 -18.48 0.73
C PRO A 218 -0.76 -19.85 0.11
N ILE A 219 -1.39 -20.17 -1.03
CA ILE A 219 -1.20 -21.47 -1.67
C ILE A 219 0.25 -21.64 -2.19
N THR A 220 0.84 -22.81 -1.95
CA THR A 220 2.20 -23.14 -2.42
C THR A 220 2.17 -24.21 -3.51
N PRO A 221 3.24 -24.36 -4.32
CA PRO A 221 3.31 -25.39 -5.36
C PRO A 221 3.10 -26.81 -4.83
N GLU A 222 3.52 -27.08 -3.59
CA GLU A 222 3.33 -28.36 -2.90
C GLU A 222 1.85 -28.60 -2.64
N ILE A 223 1.14 -27.62 -2.08
CA ILE A 223 -0.30 -27.71 -1.81
C ILE A 223 -1.09 -27.88 -3.11
N VAL A 224 -0.69 -27.20 -4.20
CA VAL A 224 -1.33 -27.38 -5.52
C VAL A 224 -1.24 -28.83 -6.00
N LYS A 225 -0.12 -29.51 -5.77
CA LYS A 225 0.02 -30.93 -6.12
C LYS A 225 -0.93 -31.80 -5.31
N ILE A 226 -0.97 -31.60 -3.99
CA ILE A 226 -1.86 -32.35 -3.08
C ILE A 226 -3.32 -32.19 -3.51
N VAL A 227 -3.72 -30.96 -3.80
CA VAL A 227 -5.10 -30.61 -4.11
C VAL A 227 -5.54 -31.08 -5.50
N LEU A 228 -4.68 -31.00 -6.52
CA LEU A 228 -5.01 -31.42 -7.89
C LEU A 228 -4.84 -32.91 -8.15
N TYR A 229 -3.94 -33.56 -7.41
CA TYR A 229 -3.55 -34.96 -7.59
C TYR A 229 -3.58 -35.71 -6.24
N PRO A 230 -4.74 -35.80 -5.57
CA PRO A 230 -4.81 -36.48 -4.29
C PRO A 230 -4.34 -37.94 -4.41
N GLN A 231 -4.67 -38.62 -5.52
CA GLN A 231 -4.38 -40.06 -5.77
C GLN A 231 -2.89 -40.41 -5.78
N ASP A 232 -2.03 -39.50 -6.23
CA ASP A 232 -0.59 -39.78 -6.35
C ASP A 232 0.15 -39.62 -5.00
N ASN A 233 -0.49 -39.03 -4.00
CA ASN A 233 0.11 -38.76 -2.69
C ASN A 233 0.12 -39.99 -1.76
N TRP A 234 -0.74 -41.00 -1.99
CA TRP A 234 -0.77 -42.25 -1.21
C TRP A 234 0.44 -43.16 -1.43
N ASP A 235 1.25 -42.91 -2.46
CA ASP A 235 2.46 -43.70 -2.73
C ASP A 235 3.70 -43.12 -2.03
N ILE A 236 3.73 -41.81 -1.74
CA ILE A 236 4.88 -41.16 -1.08
C ILE A 236 4.98 -41.56 0.40
N GLU A 237 3.84 -41.77 1.06
CA GLU A 237 3.82 -42.23 2.46
C GLU A 237 4.25 -43.71 2.56
N ARG A 238 3.95 -44.54 1.55
CA ARG A 238 4.35 -45.96 1.52
C ARG A 238 5.83 -46.21 1.21
N VAL A 239 6.51 -45.27 0.56
CA VAL A 239 7.95 -45.40 0.22
C VAL A 239 8.86 -45.08 1.42
N ASN A 240 8.34 -44.41 2.46
CA ASN A 240 9.13 -44.01 3.64
C ASN A 240 8.89 -44.86 4.90
N LEU A 241 8.06 -45.91 4.83
CA LEU A 241 8.04 -46.93 5.89
C LEU A 241 9.16 -47.96 5.62
N PRO A 242 10.09 -48.19 6.57
CA PRO A 242 11.09 -49.24 6.43
C PRO A 242 10.36 -50.58 6.26
N ASP A 243 10.77 -51.35 5.24
CA ASP A 243 10.19 -52.64 4.83
C ASP A 243 9.80 -53.51 6.02
N SER A 244 8.52 -53.44 6.42
CA SER A 244 7.97 -54.42 7.34
C SER A 244 7.74 -55.70 6.54
N LYS A 245 8.50 -56.74 6.90
CA LYS A 245 8.42 -58.08 6.32
C LYS A 245 6.96 -58.54 6.18
N PRO A 246 6.60 -59.24 5.10
CA PRO A 246 5.26 -59.79 4.93
C PRO A 246 4.94 -60.77 6.06
N ILE A 247 3.91 -60.44 6.85
CA ILE A 247 3.35 -61.31 7.88
C ILE A 247 2.60 -62.44 7.16
N SER A 248 3.13 -63.66 7.27
CA SER A 248 2.44 -64.89 6.91
C SER A 248 1.13 -65.00 7.68
N GLN A 249 0.02 -65.18 6.95
CA GLN A 249 -1.29 -65.49 7.54
C GLN A 249 -1.17 -66.75 8.42
N GLY A 250 -1.38 -66.58 9.73
CA GLY A 250 -1.48 -67.65 10.71
C GLY A 250 -2.67 -67.40 11.64
N ASP A 251 -3.55 -68.41 11.70
CA ASP A 251 -4.59 -68.76 12.67
C ASP A 251 -5.30 -67.67 13.53
N PRO A 252 -6.65 -67.58 13.46
CA PRO A 252 -7.45 -66.60 14.18
C PRO A 252 -7.81 -67.06 15.61
N LYS A 253 -6.82 -67.24 16.51
CA LYS A 253 -7.12 -67.58 17.92
C LYS A 253 -6.21 -66.98 18.99
N ALA A 254 -5.41 -65.96 18.67
CA ALA A 254 -4.59 -65.25 19.66
C ALA A 254 -4.76 -63.72 19.53
N LEU A 255 -5.97 -63.22 19.78
CA LEU A 255 -6.26 -61.78 19.81
C LEU A 255 -6.84 -61.39 21.18
N SER A 256 -6.07 -61.59 22.25
CA SER A 256 -6.40 -61.03 23.57
C SER A 256 -5.20 -60.68 24.46
N SER A 257 -3.96 -60.70 23.97
CA SER A 257 -2.77 -60.37 24.78
C SER A 257 -1.91 -59.23 24.24
N ALA A 258 -2.27 -58.59 23.13
CA ALA A 258 -1.43 -57.56 22.49
C ALA A 258 -1.71 -56.11 22.94
N ASN A 259 -2.61 -55.87 23.90
CA ASN A 259 -2.91 -54.52 24.39
C ASN A 259 -2.05 -54.06 25.59
N SER A 260 -1.05 -54.85 26.01
CA SER A 260 -0.16 -54.51 27.14
C SER A 260 1.14 -53.81 26.72
N GLY A 261 1.45 -53.74 25.42
CA GLY A 261 2.74 -53.22 24.93
C GLY A 261 2.75 -51.74 24.52
N ASN A 262 1.59 -51.18 24.15
CA ASN A 262 1.53 -49.82 23.61
C ASN A 262 1.57 -48.73 24.70
N ASP A 263 1.19 -49.04 25.94
CA ASP A 263 1.28 -48.08 27.04
C ASP A 263 2.74 -47.79 27.42
N SER A 264 3.63 -48.78 27.29
CA SER A 264 5.05 -48.61 27.63
C SER A 264 5.79 -47.65 26.69
N ALA A 265 5.44 -47.63 25.40
CA ALA A 265 6.09 -46.77 24.41
C ALA A 265 5.66 -45.30 24.56
N MET A 266 4.42 -45.06 25.00
CA MET A 266 3.92 -43.71 25.25
C MET A 266 4.48 -43.12 26.56
N GLU A 267 4.74 -43.94 27.57
CA GLU A 267 5.41 -43.50 28.81
C GLU A 267 6.86 -43.06 28.53
N GLU A 268 7.61 -43.80 27.72
CA GLU A 268 9.01 -43.51 27.38
C GLU A 268 9.16 -42.20 26.57
N LEU A 269 8.22 -41.92 25.64
CA LEU A 269 8.17 -40.65 24.90
C LEU A 269 7.85 -39.45 25.80
N ARG A 270 7.03 -39.65 26.83
CA ARG A 270 6.64 -38.61 27.79
C ARG A 270 7.85 -38.17 28.62
N ASP A 271 8.65 -39.11 29.07
CA ASP A 271 9.84 -38.83 29.88
C ASP A 271 10.93 -38.12 29.06
N LEU A 272 11.17 -38.53 27.82
CA LEU A 272 12.08 -37.85 26.88
C LEU A 272 11.69 -36.38 26.65
N TYR A 273 10.39 -36.09 26.55
CA TYR A 273 9.89 -34.73 26.38
C TYR A 273 10.13 -33.86 27.62
N ILE A 274 9.93 -34.40 28.82
CA ILE A 274 10.17 -33.69 30.09
C ILE A 274 11.65 -33.36 30.26
N GLU A 275 12.55 -34.28 29.90
CA GLU A 275 13.99 -34.09 30.02
C GLU A 275 14.52 -33.01 29.07
N ARG A 276 14.09 -33.02 27.81
CA ARG A 276 14.47 -31.98 26.82
C ARG A 276 13.99 -30.59 27.22
N LYS A 277 12.81 -30.50 27.85
CA LYS A 277 12.25 -29.24 28.37
C LYS A 277 13.04 -28.68 29.57
N LYS A 278 13.70 -29.53 30.36
CA LYS A 278 14.60 -29.08 31.43
C LYS A 278 15.92 -28.53 30.89
N GLN A 279 16.48 -29.16 29.85
CA GLN A 279 17.73 -28.70 29.22
C GLN A 279 17.58 -27.32 28.56
N LEU A 280 16.40 -27.01 28.00
CA LEU A 280 16.12 -25.70 27.37
C LEU A 280 15.89 -24.55 28.36
N LYS A 281 15.88 -24.82 29.67
CA LYS A 281 15.66 -23.81 30.73
C LYS A 281 16.93 -23.44 31.50
N GLN A 282 18.08 -24.01 31.14
CA GLN A 282 19.41 -23.61 31.62
C GLN A 282 20.10 -22.77 30.55
#